data_AF-A0A292GNN5-F1
#
_entry.id   AF-A0A292GNN5-F1
#
_cell.length_a   1.000
_cell.length_b   1.000
_cell.length_c   1.000
_cell.angle_alpha   90.00
_cell.angle_beta   90.00
_cell.angle_gamma   90.00
#
_symmetry.space_group_name_H-M   'P 1'
#
loop_
_entity.id
_entity.type
_entity.pdbx_description
1 polymer ?
#
loop_
_entity_poly.entity_id
_entity_poly.type
_entity_poly.pdbx_seq_one_letter_code
_entity_poly.pdbx_strand_id
1 'polypeptide(L)' 'MRILYLLLVVLFVVVQGVAGQSYFSSPAHACRFRRGSCFFGRCRRPYHQIGSCGGGSSCCVRRRWA' A
#
# COMPACT_ATOMS: atom_id res chain seq x y z
N MET A 1 0.07 -35.23 25.24
CA MET A 1 -0.42 -33.83 25.36
C MET A 1 0.68 -32.83 24.98
N ARG A 2 0.98 -32.69 23.68
CA ARG A 2 2.03 -31.76 23.17
C ARG A 2 1.86 -31.44 21.67
N ILE A 3 1.19 -32.36 20.95
CA ILE A 3 0.80 -32.23 19.54
C ILE A 3 -0.07 -30.99 19.26
N LEU A 4 -1.02 -30.66 20.15
CA LEU A 4 -1.88 -29.49 19.94
C LEU A 4 -1.06 -28.18 19.95
N TYR A 5 -0.03 -28.12 20.80
CA TYR A 5 0.87 -26.99 20.91
C TYR A 5 1.78 -26.88 19.68
N LEU A 6 2.31 -28.00 19.19
CA LEU A 6 3.11 -28.04 17.97
C LEU A 6 2.30 -27.58 16.74
N LEU A 7 1.05 -28.02 16.63
CA LEU A 7 0.14 -27.58 15.56
C LEU A 7 -0.09 -26.06 15.59
N LEU A 8 -0.33 -25.49 16.78
CA LEU A 8 -0.50 -24.05 16.95
C LEU A 8 0.76 -23.25 16.57
N VAL A 9 1.94 -23.74 16.96
CA VAL A 9 3.22 -23.10 16.61
C VAL A 9 3.43 -23.10 15.10
N VAL A 10 3.20 -24.24 14.43
CA VAL A 10 3.31 -24.34 12.96
C VAL A 10 2.31 -23.41 12.28
N LEU A 11 1.06 -23.37 12.76
CA LEU A 11 0.03 -22.46 12.24
C LEU A 11 0.48 -20.99 12.33
N PHE A 12 1.00 -20.56 13.49
CA PHE A 12 1.47 -19.19 13.69
C PHE A 12 2.67 -18.84 12.79
N VAL A 13 3.58 -19.77 12.55
CA VAL A 13 4.72 -19.56 11.65
C VAL A 13 4.25 -19.37 10.20
N VAL A 14 3.29 -20.19 9.73
CA VAL A 14 2.72 -20.04 8.38
C VAL A 14 1.96 -18.71 8.24
N VAL A 15 1.18 -18.33 9.26
CA VAL A 15 0.42 -17.06 9.25
C VAL A 15 1.33 -15.83 9.26
N GLN A 16 2.47 -15.87 9.96
CA GLN A 16 3.45 -14.78 9.89
C GLN A 16 4.20 -14.72 8.55
N GLY A 17 4.44 -15.87 7.90
CA GLY A 17 5.01 -15.93 6.56
C GLY A 17 4.17 -15.22 5.50
N VAL A 18 2.83 -15.27 5.61
CA VAL A 18 1.93 -14.53 4.70
C VAL A 18 1.78 -13.05 5.06
N ALA A 19 1.96 -12.66 6.33
CA ALA A 19 1.94 -11.25 6.73
C ALA A 19 3.19 -10.46 6.25
N GLY A 20 4.31 -11.16 5.98
CA GLY A 20 5.49 -10.60 5.32
C GLY A 20 5.27 -10.23 3.85
N GLN A 21 4.21 -10.78 3.23
CA GLN A 21 3.65 -10.29 1.97
C GLN A 21 2.88 -9.00 2.25
N SER A 22 3.58 -8.01 2.81
CA SER A 22 3.25 -6.60 2.67
C SER A 22 2.78 -6.44 1.23
N TYR A 23 1.46 -6.29 1.09
CA TYR A 23 0.81 -6.19 -0.19
C TYR A 23 1.66 -5.21 -0.99
N PHE A 24 2.32 -5.71 -2.04
CA PHE A 24 2.82 -4.92 -3.15
C PHE A 24 1.60 -4.30 -3.86
N SER A 25 0.71 -3.64 -3.11
CA SER A 25 -0.05 -2.52 -3.61
C SER A 25 1.03 -1.54 -4.03
N SER A 26 1.48 -1.71 -5.28
CA SER A 26 2.36 -0.76 -5.93
C SER A 26 1.84 0.61 -5.52
N PRO A 27 2.67 1.50 -4.97
CA PRO A 27 2.17 2.77 -4.47
C PRO A 27 1.40 3.56 -5.55
N ALA A 28 1.61 3.22 -6.83
CA ALA A 28 0.76 3.57 -7.96
C ALA A 28 -0.68 2.99 -7.92
N HIS A 29 -0.87 1.70 -7.60
CA HIS A 29 -2.18 1.09 -7.39
C HIS A 29 -2.93 1.70 -6.20
N ALA A 30 -2.24 1.95 -5.08
CA ALA A 30 -2.84 2.64 -3.94
C ALA A 30 -3.29 4.07 -4.31
N CYS A 31 -2.49 4.78 -5.11
CA CYS A 31 -2.82 6.10 -5.64
C CYS A 31 -4.07 6.06 -6.55
N ARG A 32 -4.13 5.10 -7.48
CA ARG A 32 -5.28 4.89 -8.37
C ARG A 32 -6.55 4.55 -7.61
N PHE A 33 -6.46 3.72 -6.56
CA PHE A 33 -7.61 3.36 -5.71
C PHE A 33 -8.21 4.60 -5.03
N ARG A 34 -7.37 5.56 -4.65
CA ARG A 34 -7.80 6.88 -4.11
C ARG A 34 -8.25 7.87 -5.18
N ARG A 35 -8.48 7.43 -6.42
CA ARG A 35 -8.79 8.27 -7.60
C ARG A 35 -7.73 9.36 -7.85
N GLY A 36 -6.48 9.07 -7.47
CA GLY A 36 -5.31 9.90 -7.74
C GLY A 36 -4.56 9.45 -8.99
N SER A 37 -3.62 10.28 -9.44
CA SER A 37 -2.70 9.97 -10.53
C SER A 37 -1.27 10.23 -10.10
N CYS A 38 -0.35 9.36 -10.53
CA CYS A 38 1.07 9.50 -10.24
C CYS A 38 1.70 10.47 -11.25
N PHE A 39 2.36 11.51 -10.77
CA PHE A 39 3.12 12.45 -11.57
C PHE A 39 4.57 12.47 -11.11
N PHE A 40 5.51 12.54 -12.05
CA PHE A 40 6.92 12.78 -11.70
C PHE A 40 7.10 14.21 -11.18
N GLY A 41 7.76 14.35 -10.03
CA GLY A 41 7.96 15.65 -9.38
C GLY A 41 6.77 16.12 -8.55
N ARG A 42 6.49 17.44 -8.56
CA ARG A 42 5.44 18.07 -7.73
C ARG A 42 4.09 18.06 -8.43
N CYS A 43 3.02 17.91 -7.65
CA CYS A 43 1.65 18.03 -8.15
C CYS A 43 1.37 19.47 -8.63
N ARG A 44 0.84 19.63 -9.85
CA ARG A 44 0.35 20.92 -10.34
C ARG A 44 -1.03 21.21 -9.74
N ARG A 45 -1.29 22.46 -9.35
CA ARG A 45 -2.64 22.90 -8.94
C ARG A 45 -3.64 22.64 -10.08
N PRO A 46 -4.87 22.17 -9.81
CA PRO A 46 -5.55 22.02 -8.51
C PRO A 46 -5.34 20.66 -7.81
N TYR A 47 -4.33 19.88 -8.21
CA TYR A 47 -4.03 18.60 -7.60
C TYR A 47 -3.12 18.79 -6.38
N HIS A 48 -3.40 18.05 -5.31
CA HIS A 48 -2.56 18.04 -4.11
C HIS A 48 -1.88 16.69 -3.93
N GLN A 49 -0.67 16.74 -3.37
CA GLN A 49 0.12 15.56 -3.06
C GLN A 49 -0.45 14.86 -1.83
N ILE A 50 -0.76 13.57 -1.96
CA ILE A 50 -1.24 12.72 -0.86
C ILE A 50 -0.23 11.62 -0.48
N GLY A 51 0.80 11.40 -1.29
CA GLY A 51 1.82 10.38 -1.08
C GLY A 51 2.83 10.33 -2.22
N SER A 52 3.66 9.28 -2.27
CA SER A 52 4.56 9.00 -3.39
C SER A 52 4.13 7.71 -4.11
N CYS A 53 4.39 7.61 -5.42
CA CYS A 53 4.18 6.41 -6.22
C CYS A 53 5.49 5.64 -6.50
N GLY A 54 6.59 6.01 -5.84
CA GLY A 54 7.93 5.43 -6.04
C GLY A 54 8.75 6.11 -7.14
N GLY A 55 10.08 5.94 -7.12
CA GLY A 55 10.97 6.45 -8.18
C GLY A 55 10.95 7.97 -8.41
N GLY A 56 10.64 8.77 -7.39
CA GLY A 56 10.52 10.24 -7.52
C GLY A 56 9.17 10.73 -8.05
N SER A 57 8.19 9.84 -8.20
CA SER A 57 6.81 10.20 -8.53
C SER A 57 5.97 10.44 -7.29
N SER A 58 5.11 11.46 -7.37
CA SER A 58 4.17 11.89 -6.34
C SER A 58 2.76 11.45 -6.71
N CYS A 59 2.00 10.96 -5.74
CA CYS A 59 0.58 10.69 -5.92
C CYS A 59 -0.22 11.99 -5.75
N CYS A 60 -0.90 12.40 -6.82
CA CYS A 60 -1.65 13.65 -6.89
C CYS A 60 -3.14 13.38 -7.02
N VAL A 61 -3.95 13.97 -6.14
CA VAL A 61 -5.41 13.86 -6.18
C VAL A 61 -6.02 15.22 -6.49
N ARG A 62 -7.01 15.25 -7.40
CA ARG A 62 -7.80 16.46 -7.65
C ARG A 62 -8.73 16.67 -6.47
N ARG A 63 -8.68 17.83 -5.81
CA ARG A 63 -9.83 18.25 -5.01
C ARG A 63 -11.01 18.41 -5.97
N ARG A 64 -11.93 17.44 -5.95
CA ARG A 64 -13.29 17.70 -6.42
C ARG A 64 -13.86 18.66 -5.39
N TRP A 65 -13.94 19.93 -5.76
CA TRP A 65 -14.68 20.93 -5.02
C TRP A 65 -16.08 20.33 -4.81
N ALA A 66 -16.43 20.10 -3.55
CA ALA A 66 -17.80 19.85 -3.12
C ALA A 66 -18.43 21.21 -2.85
#